data_AF-A0A2A2UYW0-F1
#
_entry.id   AF-A0A2A2UYW0-F1
#
_cell.length_a   1.000
_cell.length_b   1.000
_cell.length_c   1.000
_cell.angle_alpha   90.00
_cell.angle_beta   90.00
_cell.angle_gamma   90.00
#
_symmetry.space_group_name_H-M   'P 1'
#
loop_
_entity.id
_entity.type
_entity.pdbx_description
1 polymer ?
#
loop_
_entity_poly.entity_id
_entity_poly.type
_entity_poly.pdbx_seq_one_letter_code
_entity_poly.pdbx_strand_id
1 'polypeptide(L)'
;MIHKDKCQELGLPEPLSYHNQLTYVLMVISQGLKLSTRNARYIGIHNLHSLVSILRRKGYQFTLEHGRVHCPFTGIVPPYPVDIVSMSYEQIQLYKSKKSRPES
;
A
#
# COMPACT_ATOMS: atom_id res chain seq x y z
N MET A 1 -6.97 1.51 -12.90
CA MET A 1 -5.64 1.59 -13.52
C MET A 1 -4.71 2.31 -12.56
N ILE A 2 -3.44 1.92 -12.46
CA ILE A 2 -2.44 2.56 -11.58
C ILE A 2 -1.52 3.41 -12.46
N HIS A 3 -1.24 4.65 -12.05
CA HIS A 3 -0.41 5.58 -12.80
C HIS A 3 1.07 5.31 -12.53
N LYS A 4 1.76 4.75 -13.54
CA LYS A 4 3.19 4.41 -13.47
C LYS A 4 4.07 5.62 -13.17
N ASP A 5 3.84 6.72 -13.89
CA ASP A 5 4.63 7.96 -13.76
C ASP A 5 4.62 8.48 -12.32
N LYS A 6 3.43 8.48 -11.71
CA LYS A 6 3.21 8.93 -10.33
C LYS A 6 3.78 7.98 -9.29
N CYS A 7 3.84 6.69 -9.58
CA CYS A 7 4.53 5.72 -8.72
C CYS A 7 6.03 6.04 -8.67
N GLN A 8 6.63 6.34 -9.83
CA GLN A 8 8.04 6.69 -9.93
C GLN A 8 8.36 8.00 -9.21
N GLU A 9 7.51 9.02 -9.33
CA GLU A 9 7.64 10.28 -8.58
C GLU A 9 7.66 10.09 -7.07
N LEU A 10 6.92 9.08 -6.56
CA LEU A 10 6.86 8.75 -5.14
C LEU A 10 7.94 7.75 -4.69
N GLY A 11 8.82 7.31 -5.60
CA GLY A 11 9.81 6.26 -5.31
C GLY A 11 9.18 4.89 -5.02
N LEU A 12 7.94 4.66 -5.49
CA LEU A 12 7.25 3.39 -5.37
C LEU A 12 7.65 2.46 -6.53
N PRO A 13 7.61 1.13 -6.32
CA PRO A 13 7.90 0.16 -7.36
C PRO A 13 6.94 0.30 -8.55
N GLU A 14 7.41 0.05 -9.76
CA GLU A 14 6.56 0.16 -10.95
C GLU A 14 5.44 -0.89 -10.93
N PRO A 15 4.17 -0.50 -11.18
CA PRO A 15 3.10 -1.47 -11.31
C PRO A 15 3.27 -2.31 -12.59
N LEU A 16 3.28 -3.63 -12.42
CA LEU A 16 3.31 -4.58 -13.52
C LEU A 16 1.93 -4.68 -14.20
N SER A 17 1.89 -5.13 -15.45
CA SER A 17 0.65 -5.19 -16.25
C SER A 17 -0.45 -6.06 -15.63
N TYR A 18 -0.07 -7.07 -14.85
CA TYR A 18 -0.98 -7.97 -14.14
C TYR A 18 -1.29 -7.53 -12.69
N HIS A 19 -0.73 -6.39 -12.24
CA HIS A 19 -1.02 -5.88 -10.90
C HIS A 19 -2.37 -5.17 -10.86
N ASN A 20 -3.27 -5.71 -10.03
CA ASN A 20 -4.47 -5.02 -9.60
C ASN A 20 -4.14 -4.07 -8.46
N GLN A 21 -5.05 -3.14 -8.14
CA GLN A 21 -4.86 -2.22 -7.01
C GLN A 21 -4.52 -2.96 -5.72
N LEU A 22 -5.19 -4.08 -5.44
CA LEU A 22 -4.94 -4.89 -4.24
C LEU A 22 -3.53 -5.51 -4.23
N THR A 23 -3.13 -6.16 -5.32
CA THR A 23 -1.84 -6.85 -5.39
C THR A 23 -0.68 -5.86 -5.41
N TYR A 24 -0.90 -4.68 -6.01
CA TYR A 24 0.06 -3.60 -5.97
C TYR A 24 0.25 -3.03 -4.56
N VAL A 25 -0.84 -2.73 -3.82
CA VAL A 25 -0.72 -2.28 -2.42
C VAL A 25 0.04 -3.30 -1.59
N LEU A 26 -0.30 -4.59 -1.73
CA LEU A 26 0.37 -5.68 -1.03
C LEU A 26 1.86 -5.76 -1.37
N MET A 27 2.22 -5.62 -2.65
CA MET A 27 3.61 -5.59 -3.11
C MET A 27 4.37 -4.42 -2.46
N VAL A 28 3.83 -3.20 -2.51
CA VAL A 28 4.45 -2.01 -1.91
C VAL A 28 4.70 -2.20 -0.41
N ILE A 29 3.68 -2.59 0.35
CA ILE A 29 3.83 -2.75 1.81
C ILE A 29 4.73 -3.95 2.16
N SER A 30 4.74 -5.01 1.34
CA SER A 30 5.64 -6.16 1.52
C SER A 30 7.12 -5.85 1.28
N GLN A 31 7.42 -4.74 0.59
CA GLN A 31 8.77 -4.21 0.44
C GLN A 31 9.20 -3.32 1.62
N GLY A 32 8.30 -3.10 2.60
CA GLY A 32 8.54 -2.22 3.74
C GLY A 32 8.26 -0.75 3.45
N LEU A 33 7.62 -0.44 2.32
CA LEU A 33 7.21 0.92 1.99
C LEU A 33 5.87 1.25 2.64
N LYS A 34 5.71 2.51 3.05
CA LYS A 34 4.46 3.02 3.61
C LYS A 34 3.58 3.60 2.51
N LEU A 35 2.30 3.27 2.53
CA LEU A 35 1.32 3.80 1.59
C LEU A 35 0.17 4.49 2.31
N SER A 36 0.02 5.78 2.07
CA SER A 36 -1.05 6.59 2.66
C SER A 36 -2.24 6.73 1.72
N THR A 37 -3.44 6.99 2.24
CA THR A 37 -4.66 7.19 1.43
C THR A 37 -4.49 8.29 0.37
N ARG A 38 -3.69 9.32 0.67
CA ARG A 38 -3.36 10.41 -0.27
C ARG A 38 -2.43 9.95 -1.40
N ASN A 39 -1.36 9.25 -1.05
CA ASN A 39 -0.41 8.68 -2.02
C ASN A 39 -1.10 7.64 -2.91
N ALA A 40 -1.92 6.78 -2.31
CA ALA A 40 -2.75 5.80 -3.00
C ALA A 40 -3.64 6.50 -4.04
N ARG A 41 -4.35 7.56 -3.66
CA ARG A 41 -5.21 8.30 -4.60
C ARG A 41 -4.41 8.96 -5.72
N TYR A 42 -3.22 9.47 -5.40
CA TYR A 42 -2.32 10.07 -6.39
C TYR A 42 -1.96 9.06 -7.49
N ILE A 43 -1.55 7.86 -7.11
CA ILE A 43 -1.20 6.78 -8.06
C ILE A 43 -2.42 6.07 -8.69
N GLY A 44 -3.65 6.49 -8.42
CA GLY A 44 -4.88 5.94 -9.03
C GLY A 44 -5.60 4.86 -8.21
N ILE A 45 -5.22 4.68 -6.94
CA ILE A 45 -5.91 3.81 -5.97
C ILE A 45 -6.92 4.64 -5.20
N HIS A 46 -8.18 4.53 -5.61
CA HIS A 46 -9.24 5.42 -5.13
C HIS A 46 -9.73 5.07 -3.72
N ASN A 47 -9.71 3.80 -3.33
CA ASN A 47 -10.24 3.35 -2.05
C ASN A 47 -9.28 2.39 -1.34
N LEU A 48 -8.29 2.97 -0.65
CA LEU A 48 -7.32 2.21 0.14
C LEU A 48 -8.00 1.46 1.30
N HIS A 49 -8.99 2.08 1.95
CA HIS A 49 -9.70 1.50 3.09
C HIS A 49 -10.43 0.19 2.75
N SER A 50 -11.07 0.11 1.57
CA SER A 50 -11.66 -1.14 1.09
C SER A 50 -10.61 -2.22 0.81
N LEU A 51 -9.47 -1.86 0.21
CA LEU A 51 -8.38 -2.81 -0.07
C LEU A 51 -7.78 -3.37 1.22
N VAL A 52 -7.56 -2.51 2.20
CA VAL A 52 -7.14 -2.87 3.56
C VAL A 52 -8.12 -3.87 4.19
N SER A 53 -9.42 -3.61 4.09
CA SER A 53 -10.45 -4.51 4.62
C SER A 53 -10.42 -5.88 3.95
N ILE A 54 -10.21 -5.94 2.63
CA ILE A 54 -10.06 -7.19 1.89
C ILE A 54 -8.77 -7.93 2.30
N LEU A 55 -7.65 -7.21 2.44
CA LEU A 55 -6.38 -7.79 2.89
C LEU A 55 -6.50 -8.38 4.30
N ARG A 56 -7.20 -7.68 5.20
CA ARG A 56 -7.44 -8.15 6.56
C ARG A 56 -8.31 -9.41 6.55
N ARG A 57 -9.34 -9.45 5.71
CA ARG A 57 -10.20 -10.64 5.53
C ARG A 57 -9.43 -11.83 4.97
N LYS A 58 -8.42 -11.59 4.12
CA LYS A 58 -7.50 -12.63 3.63
C LYS A 58 -6.47 -13.09 4.69
N GLY A 59 -6.44 -12.48 5.88
CA GLY A 59 -5.52 -12.85 6.95
C GLY A 59 -4.11 -12.30 6.80
N TYR A 60 -3.91 -11.24 6.01
CA TYR A 60 -2.64 -10.53 5.96
C TYR A 60 -2.48 -9.66 7.21
N GLN A 61 -1.30 -9.73 7.82
CA GLN A 61 -0.93 -8.85 8.92
C GLN A 61 -0.28 -7.59 8.35
N PHE A 62 -0.87 -6.44 8.63
CA PHE A 62 -0.32 -5.14 8.29
C PHE A 62 -0.67 -4.16 9.42
N THR A 63 0.08 -3.07 9.48
CA THR A 63 -0.13 -1.98 10.43
C THR A 63 -0.87 -0.86 9.72
N LEU A 64 -1.99 -0.42 10.32
CA LEU A 64 -2.72 0.75 9.88
C LEU A 64 -2.55 1.84 10.94
N GLU A 65 -1.82 2.88 10.56
CA GLU A 65 -1.58 4.08 11.37
C GLU A 65 -2.43 5.23 10.82
N HIS A 66 -2.83 6.17 11.67
CA HIS A 66 -3.49 7.39 11.24
C HIS A 66 -2.54 8.55 11.49
N GLY A 67 -2.18 9.29 10.45
CA GLY A 67 -1.18 10.34 10.55
C GLY A 67 -1.39 11.46 9.55
N ARG A 68 -0.68 12.56 9.75
CA ARG A 68 -0.66 13.68 8.79
C ARG A 68 0.41 13.39 7.75
N VAL A 69 0.00 13.28 6.49
CA VAL A 69 0.90 12.98 5.38
C VAL A 69 0.77 14.04 4.31
N HIS A 70 1.90 14.45 3.77
CA HIS A 70 1.96 15.36 2.64
C HIS A 70 1.14 14.81 1.46
N CYS A 71 0.21 15.61 0.92
CA CYS A 71 -0.58 15.20 -0.22
C CYS A 71 0.17 15.58 -1.51
N PRO A 72 0.69 14.61 -2.30
CA PRO A 72 1.41 14.91 -3.54
C PRO A 72 0.52 15.57 -4.61
N PHE A 73 -0.81 15.48 -4.48
CA PHE A 73 -1.74 16.13 -5.40
C PHE A 73 -1.90 17.63 -5.16
N THR A 74 -1.90 18.06 -3.90
CA THR A 74 -2.19 19.46 -3.52
C THR A 74 -0.98 20.19 -2.95
N GLY A 75 0.13 19.50 -2.68
CA GLY A 75 1.32 20.08 -2.03
C GLY A 75 1.07 20.54 -0.59
N ILE A 76 -0.06 20.15 0.01
CA ILE A 76 -0.49 20.59 1.34
C ILE A 76 -0.65 19.37 2.22
N VAL A 77 -0.26 19.50 3.49
CA VAL A 77 -0.57 18.52 4.53
C VAL A 77 -2.00 18.77 5.00
N PRO A 78 -2.96 17.86 4.76
CA PRO A 78 -4.33 18.05 5.22
C PRO A 78 -4.38 18.15 6.75
N PRO A 79 -5.33 18.94 7.29
CA PRO A 79 -5.46 19.14 8.74
C PRO A 79 -5.97 17.88 9.46
N TYR A 80 -6.71 17.03 8.75
CA TYR A 80 -7.21 15.75 9.25
C TYR A 80 -6.19 14.62 9.06
N PRO A 81 -6.13 13.65 9.99
CA PRO A 81 -5.30 12.47 9.83
C PRO A 81 -5.82 11.59 8.68
N VAL A 82 -4.89 10.95 7.97
CA VAL A 82 -5.17 10.00 6.89
C VAL A 82 -4.65 8.63 7.27
N ASP A 83 -5.26 7.57 6.72
CA ASP A 83 -4.75 6.22 6.91
C ASP A 83 -3.39 6.05 6.22
N ILE A 84 -2.49 5.37 6.91
CA ILE A 84 -1.16 4.98 6.48
C ILE A 84 -1.05 3.49 6.70
N VAL A 85 -0.89 2.75 5.61
CA VAL A 85 -0.73 1.30 5.64
C VAL A 85 0.74 0.99 5.48
N SER A 86 1.25 0.12 6.34
CA SER A 86 2.63 -0.38 6.29
C SER A 86 2.70 -1.81 6.80
N MET A 87 3.79 -2.51 6.53
CA MET A 87 4.09 -3.76 7.23
C MET A 87 5.37 -3.59 8.05
N SER A 88 5.40 -4.15 9.26
CA SER A 88 6.62 -4.28 10.03
C SER A 88 7.54 -5.33 9.41
N TYR A 89 8.82 -5.33 9.81
CA TYR A 89 9.77 -6.35 9.37
C TYR A 89 9.27 -7.77 9.67
N GLU A 90 8.70 -8.00 10.84
CA GLU A 90 8.14 -9.29 11.25
C GLU A 90 6.95 -9.71 10.36
N GLN A 91 6.07 -8.76 10.05
CA GLN A 91 4.93 -9.00 9.16
C GLN A 91 5.37 -9.33 7.72
N ILE A 92 6.42 -8.66 7.23
CA ILE A 92 7.03 -8.95 5.93
C ILE A 92 7.63 -10.36 5.91
N GLN A 93 8.33 -10.76 6.96
CA GLN A 93 8.89 -12.11 7.09
C GLN A 93 7.78 -13.18 7.13
N LEU A 94 6.69 -12.92 7.85
CA LEU A 94 5.52 -13.78 7.86
C LEU A 94 4.86 -13.89 6.48
N TYR A 95 4.76 -12.78 5.75
CA TYR A 95 4.24 -12.78 4.38
C TYR A 95 5.15 -13.59 3.44
N LYS A 96 6.47 -13.37 3.50
CA LYS A 96 7.46 -14.09 2.68
C LYS A 96 7.47 -15.60 2.99
N SER A 97 7.44 -15.98 4.26
CA SER A 97 7.42 -17.39 4.68
C SER A 97 6.12 -18.12 4.30
N LYS A 98 4.97 -17.44 4.36
CA LYS A 98 3.70 -17.98 3.85
C LYS A 98 3.71 -18.12 2.32
N LYS A 99 4.34 -17.18 1.61
CA LYS A 99 4.44 -17.22 0.14
C LYS A 99 5.42 -18.31 -0.33
N SER A 100 6.46 -18.61 0.43
CA SER A 100 7.45 -19.66 0.11
C SER A 100 7.01 -21.07 0.48
N ARG A 101 5.87 -21.24 1.16
CA ARG A 101 5.17 -22.53 1.26
C ARG A 101 4.16 -22.60 0.12
N PRO A 102 4.51 -23.16 -1.05
CA PRO A 102 3.46 -23.64 -1.94
C PRO A 102 2.64 -24.66 -1.15
N GLU A 103 1.32 -24.52 -1.18
CA GLU A 103 0.41 -25.55 -0.69
C GLU A 103 0.86 -26.89 -1.30
N SER A 104 1.28 -27.80 -0.42
CA SER A 104 1.68 -29.18 -0.77
C SER A 104 0.46 -30.07 -0.89
#